data_AF-D5XBB4-F1
#
_entry.id   AF-D5XBB4-F1
#
_cell.length_a   1.000
_cell.length_b   1.000
_cell.length_c   1.000
_cell.angle_alpha   90.00
_cell.angle_beta   90.00
_cell.angle_gamma   90.00
#
_symmetry.space_group_name_H-M   'P 1'
#
loop_
_entity.id
_entity.type
_entity.pdbx_description
1 polymer ?
#
loop_
_entity_poly.entity_id
_entity_poly.type
_entity_poly.pdbx_seq_one_letter_code
_entity_poly.pdbx_strand_id
1 'polypeptide(L)'
;MLRKSIFKWKSVLAITITVLMLMVSALSAFAAAEKNNAEKKDSVDIKEIEKTLEALDNELYKKNPENVERPPDIIKAIEDGTVDLGVAPDSIANILGVRVDYESNPILMYPADPYSWGRHLLGDKTWQNGNLYLTTYGYTTEYSGGGTNACAVPYYWSDVKKGDPVRVRNLENQTYVITGYRSDFGPNQKKAGDHICDLGSGLNNQLHGNGHTYSRTWIWIRGGDHY
;
A
#
# COMPACT_ATOMS: atom_id res chain seq x y z
N MET A 1 13.61 76.86 -0.63
CA MET A 1 12.57 76.08 0.07
C MET A 1 12.40 74.72 -0.63
N LEU A 2 13.31 73.74 -0.47
CA LEU A 2 13.22 72.44 -1.18
C LEU A 2 13.97 71.25 -0.52
N ARG A 3 14.47 71.40 0.72
CA ARG A 3 15.25 70.35 1.39
C ARG A 3 14.42 69.33 2.21
N LYS A 4 13.13 69.55 2.44
CA LYS A 4 12.30 68.66 3.29
C LYS A 4 11.65 67.47 2.55
N SER A 5 11.59 67.48 1.21
CA SER A 5 10.92 66.43 0.41
C SER A 5 11.80 65.18 0.19
N ILE A 6 13.09 65.39 -0.09
CA ILE A 6 14.04 64.32 -0.46
C ILE A 6 14.31 63.36 0.72
N PHE A 7 14.20 63.84 1.95
CA PHE A 7 14.49 63.04 3.15
C PHE A 7 13.42 61.96 3.40
N LYS A 8 12.15 62.24 3.12
CA LYS A 8 11.06 61.27 3.30
C LYS A 8 11.14 60.10 2.31
N TRP A 9 11.57 60.35 1.08
CA TRP A 9 11.68 59.31 0.05
C TRP A 9 12.77 58.28 0.35
N LYS A 10 13.91 58.71 0.89
CA LYS A 10 15.00 57.78 1.25
C LYS A 10 14.60 56.86 2.40
N SER A 11 13.87 57.37 3.39
CA SER A 11 13.36 56.56 4.51
C SER A 11 12.28 55.58 4.06
N VAL A 12 11.37 55.99 3.18
CA VAL A 12 10.34 55.10 2.62
C VAL A 12 10.98 53.98 1.81
N LEU A 13 11.95 54.29 0.95
CA LEU A 13 12.66 53.31 0.13
C LEU A 13 13.45 52.30 0.97
N ALA A 14 14.10 52.75 2.05
CA ALA A 14 14.82 51.87 2.96
C ALA A 14 13.88 50.87 3.65
N ILE A 15 12.71 51.33 4.12
CA ILE A 15 11.71 50.48 4.77
C ILE A 15 11.15 49.44 3.78
N THR A 16 10.84 49.82 2.54
CA THR A 16 10.36 48.86 1.54
C THR A 16 11.41 47.80 1.20
N ILE A 17 12.69 48.17 1.10
CA ILE A 17 13.76 47.19 0.85
C ILE A 17 13.91 46.23 2.02
N THR A 18 13.86 46.71 3.26
CA THR A 18 13.97 45.83 4.45
C THR A 18 12.80 44.87 4.56
N VAL A 19 11.57 45.35 4.31
CA VAL A 19 10.37 44.49 4.31
C VAL A 19 10.45 43.45 3.19
N LEU A 20 10.91 43.84 1.99
CA LEU A 20 11.09 42.90 0.88
C LEU A 20 12.12 41.82 1.21
N MET A 21 13.25 42.20 1.83
CA MET A 21 14.27 41.22 2.25
C MET A 21 13.73 40.25 3.31
N LEU A 22 12.99 40.74 4.29
CA LEU A 22 12.35 39.89 5.32
C LEU A 22 11.35 38.89 4.70
N MET A 23 10.56 39.32 3.71
CA MET A 23 9.64 38.42 3.00
C MET A 23 10.39 37.36 2.20
N VAL A 24 11.50 37.71 1.53
CA VAL A 24 12.33 36.75 0.80
C VAL A 24 12.98 35.74 1.76
N SER A 25 13.45 36.19 2.93
CA SER A 25 13.99 35.29 3.97
C SER A 25 12.92 34.35 4.53
N ALA A 26 11.70 34.85 4.75
CA ALA A 26 10.59 34.03 5.25
C ALA A 26 10.15 32.98 4.21
N LEU A 27 10.06 33.34 2.92
CA LEU A 27 9.74 32.39 1.85
C LEU A 27 10.81 31.30 1.71
N SER A 28 12.09 31.67 1.78
CA SER A 28 13.18 30.70 1.68
C SER A 28 13.27 29.78 2.91
N ALA A 29 12.94 30.27 4.10
CA ALA A 29 12.79 29.44 5.29
C ALA A 29 11.60 28.46 5.18
N PHE A 30 10.47 28.90 4.61
CA PHE A 30 9.30 28.03 4.36
C PHE A 30 9.61 26.94 3.34
N ALA A 31 10.23 27.29 2.21
CA ALA A 31 10.64 26.32 1.19
C ALA A 31 11.68 25.31 1.72
N ALA A 32 12.61 25.75 2.58
CA ALA A 32 13.57 24.86 3.22
C ALA A 32 12.91 23.93 4.25
N ALA A 33 11.94 24.42 5.02
CA ALA A 33 11.20 23.61 5.99
C ALA A 33 10.32 22.55 5.30
N GLU A 34 9.69 22.90 4.18
CA GLU A 34 8.89 21.98 3.38
C GLU A 34 9.76 20.89 2.73
N LYS A 35 10.93 21.27 2.22
CA LYS A 35 11.92 20.32 1.66
C LYS A 35 12.50 19.37 2.73
N ASN A 36 12.80 19.89 3.92
CA ASN A 36 13.32 19.09 5.04
C ASN A 36 12.25 18.13 5.63
N ASN A 37 10.98 18.52 5.63
CA ASN A 37 9.88 17.63 6.05
C ASN A 37 9.55 16.56 5.00
N ALA A 38 9.67 16.90 3.70
CA ALA A 38 9.52 15.93 2.63
C ALA A 38 10.66 14.89 2.60
N GLU A 39 11.92 15.30 2.82
CA GLU A 39 13.06 14.38 2.85
C GLU A 39 13.04 13.41 4.04
N LYS A 40 12.43 13.79 5.18
CA LYS A 40 12.41 12.95 6.39
C LYS A 40 11.33 11.86 6.39
N LYS A 41 10.22 12.05 5.67
CA LYS A 41 9.11 11.08 5.63
C LYS A 41 9.40 9.88 4.72
N ASP A 42 10.42 9.98 3.86
CA ASP A 42 10.72 8.99 2.83
C ASP A 42 11.78 7.95 3.17
N SER A 43 12.47 8.08 4.31
CA SER A 43 13.66 7.29 4.65
C SER A 43 13.41 6.07 5.53
N VAL A 44 12.21 5.48 5.51
CA VAL A 44 11.97 4.21 6.23
C VAL A 44 12.62 3.06 5.46
N ASP A 45 13.42 2.25 6.12
CA ASP A 45 14.10 1.10 5.52
C ASP A 45 13.06 0.04 5.08
N ILE A 46 13.17 -0.42 3.83
CA ILE A 46 12.32 -1.49 3.26
C ILE A 46 12.32 -2.73 4.16
N LYS A 47 13.47 -3.10 4.73
CA LYS A 47 13.56 -4.28 5.61
C LYS A 47 12.80 -4.08 6.92
N GLU A 48 12.74 -2.86 7.44
CA GLU A 48 11.97 -2.54 8.63
C GLU A 48 10.46 -2.63 8.34
N ILE A 49 10.04 -2.18 7.16
CA ILE A 49 8.66 -2.29 6.70
C ILE A 49 8.27 -3.76 6.55
N GLU A 50 9.08 -4.58 5.88
CA GLU A 50 8.85 -6.02 5.74
C GLU A 50 8.66 -6.71 7.09
N LYS A 51 9.57 -6.44 8.03
CA LYS A 51 9.50 -7.00 9.38
C LYS A 51 8.22 -6.56 10.11
N THR A 52 7.80 -5.31 9.92
CA THR A 52 6.57 -4.79 10.52
C THR A 52 5.34 -5.44 9.92
N LEU A 53 5.29 -5.60 8.59
CA LEU A 53 4.21 -6.31 7.89
C LEU A 53 4.12 -7.76 8.35
N GLU A 54 5.25 -8.45 8.49
CA GLU A 54 5.31 -9.82 9.00
C GLU A 54 4.76 -9.91 10.43
N ALA A 55 5.16 -9.00 11.32
CA ALA A 55 4.69 -8.97 12.69
C ALA A 55 3.17 -8.76 12.78
N LEU A 56 2.64 -7.78 12.03
CA LEU A 56 1.21 -7.45 11.98
C LEU A 56 0.37 -8.62 11.44
N ASP A 57 0.82 -9.23 10.35
CA ASP A 57 0.17 -10.40 9.74
C ASP A 57 0.14 -11.61 10.68
N ASN A 58 1.24 -11.88 11.37
CA ASN A 58 1.34 -12.97 12.35
C ASN A 58 0.50 -12.70 13.60
N GLU A 59 0.44 -11.46 14.08
CA GLU A 59 -0.44 -11.08 15.20
C GLU A 59 -1.91 -11.31 14.84
N LEU A 60 -2.32 -10.86 13.65
CA LEU A 60 -3.70 -10.99 13.20
C LEU A 60 -4.10 -12.46 12.96
N TYR A 61 -3.18 -13.26 12.41
CA TYR A 61 -3.38 -14.71 12.27
C TYR A 61 -3.60 -15.40 13.62
N LYS A 62 -2.82 -15.03 14.66
CA LYS A 62 -2.98 -15.60 16.00
C LYS A 62 -4.28 -15.21 16.70
N LYS A 63 -4.82 -14.01 16.41
CA LYS A 63 -6.06 -13.52 17.04
C LYS A 63 -7.32 -14.20 16.49
N ASN A 64 -7.35 -14.49 15.19
CA ASN A 64 -8.50 -15.10 14.52
C ASN A 64 -8.08 -16.34 13.70
N PRO A 65 -7.64 -17.44 14.37
CA PRO A 65 -7.27 -18.67 13.67
C PRO A 65 -8.50 -19.45 13.17
N GLU A 66 -9.71 -19.15 13.69
CA GLU A 66 -10.88 -20.03 13.67
C GLU A 66 -11.65 -20.11 12.35
N ASN A 67 -11.26 -19.37 11.31
CA ASN A 67 -11.90 -19.46 9.98
C ASN A 67 -11.38 -20.66 9.14
N VAL A 68 -10.84 -21.69 9.78
CA VAL A 68 -10.19 -22.83 9.11
C VAL A 68 -10.59 -24.15 9.79
N GLU A 69 -11.80 -24.64 9.51
CA GLU A 69 -12.04 -26.09 9.62
C GLU A 69 -11.45 -26.76 8.38
N ARG A 70 -10.28 -27.40 8.53
CA ARG A 70 -9.74 -28.26 7.47
C ARG A 70 -10.44 -29.61 7.54
N PRO A 71 -10.81 -30.20 6.39
CA PRO A 71 -11.27 -31.58 6.36
C PRO A 71 -10.28 -32.51 7.10
N PRO A 72 -10.75 -33.43 7.96
CA PRO A 72 -9.87 -34.27 8.79
C PRO A 72 -8.86 -35.11 8.00
N ASP A 73 -9.19 -35.47 6.76
CA ASP A 73 -8.34 -36.18 5.81
C ASP A 73 -7.14 -35.32 5.33
N ILE A 74 -7.33 -34.01 5.17
CA ILE A 74 -6.25 -33.07 4.83
C ILE A 74 -5.31 -32.86 6.02
N ILE A 75 -5.85 -32.75 7.24
CA ILE A 75 -5.04 -32.66 8.46
C ILE A 75 -4.13 -33.88 8.57
N LYS A 76 -4.73 -35.07 8.40
CA LYS A 76 -4.00 -36.34 8.45
C LYS A 76 -2.92 -36.44 7.36
N ALA A 77 -3.23 -36.02 6.13
CA ALA A 77 -2.27 -36.06 5.05
C ALA A 77 -1.07 -35.10 5.26
N ILE A 78 -1.28 -33.95 5.93
CA ILE A 78 -0.21 -33.02 6.33
C ILE A 78 0.67 -33.64 7.42
N GLU A 79 0.07 -34.25 8.45
CA GLU A 79 0.79 -34.94 9.53
C GLU A 79 1.64 -36.10 8.97
N ASP A 80 1.10 -36.81 7.99
CA ASP A 80 1.77 -37.93 7.32
C ASP A 80 2.83 -37.46 6.30
N GLY A 81 2.96 -36.16 6.03
CA GLY A 81 3.90 -35.61 5.04
C GLY A 81 3.60 -36.01 3.59
N THR A 82 2.34 -36.36 3.32
CA THR A 82 1.88 -36.92 2.03
C THR A 82 1.16 -35.90 1.14
N VAL A 83 0.89 -34.70 1.68
CA VAL A 83 0.39 -33.58 0.87
C VAL A 83 1.54 -32.99 0.07
N ASP A 84 1.48 -33.16 -1.26
CA ASP A 84 2.23 -32.33 -2.18
C ASP A 84 1.62 -30.93 -2.14
N LEU A 85 2.20 -30.06 -1.31
CA LEU A 85 1.73 -28.69 -1.16
C LEU A 85 1.73 -27.97 -2.51
N GLY A 86 2.61 -28.32 -3.46
CA GLY A 86 2.65 -27.75 -4.81
C GLY A 86 1.45 -28.11 -5.71
N VAL A 87 0.60 -29.05 -5.30
CA VAL A 87 -0.55 -29.57 -6.06
C VAL A 87 -1.81 -29.73 -5.18
N ALA A 88 -1.80 -29.17 -3.96
CA ALA A 88 -2.92 -29.28 -3.03
C ALA A 88 -4.20 -28.68 -3.66
N PRO A 89 -5.36 -29.39 -3.61
CA PRO A 89 -6.57 -28.93 -4.25
C PRO A 89 -7.00 -27.61 -3.64
N ASP A 90 -7.15 -26.64 -4.52
CA ASP A 90 -7.45 -25.25 -4.25
C ASP A 90 -8.65 -25.09 -3.32
N SER A 91 -8.52 -24.19 -2.35
CA SER A 91 -9.54 -23.85 -1.37
C SER A 91 -9.86 -24.94 -0.33
N ILE A 92 -9.02 -25.03 0.71
CA ILE A 92 -9.21 -25.99 1.83
C ILE A 92 -10.25 -25.46 2.86
N ALA A 93 -10.65 -24.18 2.77
CA ALA A 93 -11.59 -23.57 3.71
C ALA A 93 -12.90 -23.16 3.02
N ASN A 94 -14.02 -23.71 3.49
CA ASN A 94 -15.34 -23.12 3.23
C ASN A 94 -15.49 -21.88 4.12
N ILE A 95 -15.06 -20.72 3.62
CA ILE A 95 -15.09 -19.48 4.41
C ILE A 95 -16.52 -18.92 4.38
N LEU A 96 -17.30 -19.22 5.42
CA LEU A 96 -18.61 -18.59 5.62
C LEU A 96 -18.43 -17.13 6.07
N GLY A 97 -19.20 -16.19 5.50
CA GLY A 97 -19.19 -14.78 5.93
C GLY A 97 -17.97 -13.96 5.47
N VAL A 98 -17.44 -14.25 4.28
CA VAL A 98 -16.29 -13.57 3.65
C VAL A 98 -16.47 -12.04 3.67
N ARG A 99 -15.49 -11.32 4.26
CA ARG A 99 -15.38 -9.86 4.15
C ARG A 99 -14.62 -9.53 2.88
N VAL A 100 -15.19 -8.70 2.02
CA VAL A 100 -14.49 -8.10 0.88
C VAL A 100 -14.53 -6.59 1.03
N ASP A 101 -13.38 -5.94 1.02
CA ASP A 101 -13.29 -4.48 1.05
C ASP A 101 -13.59 -3.92 -0.36
N TYR A 102 -14.83 -4.07 -0.82
CA TYR A 102 -15.23 -3.77 -2.19
C TYR A 102 -15.19 -2.27 -2.51
N GLU A 103 -14.49 -1.89 -3.58
CA GLU A 103 -14.52 -0.53 -4.14
C GLU A 103 -15.70 -0.35 -5.10
N SER A 104 -16.67 0.47 -4.70
CA SER A 104 -17.88 0.75 -5.48
C SER A 104 -17.81 2.07 -6.26
N ASN A 105 -16.87 2.94 -5.91
CA ASN A 105 -16.68 4.25 -6.53
C ASN A 105 -15.19 4.51 -6.78
N PRO A 106 -14.56 3.77 -7.71
CA PRO A 106 -13.11 3.86 -7.92
C PRO A 106 -12.69 5.22 -8.46
N ILE A 107 -11.44 5.60 -8.18
CA ILE A 107 -10.86 6.89 -8.57
C ILE A 107 -10.01 6.71 -9.83
N LEU A 108 -10.16 7.61 -10.81
CA LEU A 108 -9.26 7.66 -11.96
C LEU A 108 -7.90 8.21 -11.52
N MET A 109 -6.89 7.35 -11.51
CA MET A 109 -5.58 7.66 -10.94
C MET A 109 -4.71 8.50 -11.88
N TYR A 110 -4.73 8.19 -13.18
CA TYR A 110 -3.95 8.92 -14.17
C TYR A 110 -4.87 9.45 -15.28
N PRO A 111 -5.03 10.78 -15.41
CA PRO A 111 -5.89 11.36 -16.46
C PRO A 111 -5.51 10.95 -17.88
N ALA A 112 -4.22 10.64 -18.11
CA ALA A 112 -3.70 10.20 -19.39
C ALA A 112 -3.94 8.70 -19.67
N ASP A 113 -4.31 7.90 -18.67
CA ASP A 113 -4.63 6.48 -18.81
C ASP A 113 -6.06 6.18 -18.33
N PRO A 114 -7.03 6.04 -19.25
CA PRO A 114 -8.43 5.81 -18.91
C PRO A 114 -8.69 4.42 -18.29
N TYR A 115 -7.67 3.56 -18.17
CA TYR A 115 -7.76 2.23 -17.57
C TYR A 115 -7.18 2.16 -16.16
N SER A 116 -6.54 3.22 -15.67
CA SER A 116 -5.95 3.25 -14.34
C SER A 116 -6.94 3.73 -13.28
N TRP A 117 -7.90 2.87 -12.95
CA TRP A 117 -8.86 3.11 -11.86
C TRP A 117 -8.40 2.38 -10.61
N GLY A 118 -8.16 3.12 -9.54
CA GLY A 118 -7.73 2.57 -8.26
C GLY A 118 -8.81 2.70 -7.20
N ARG A 119 -8.46 2.32 -5.98
CA ARG A 119 -9.39 2.29 -4.84
C ARG A 119 -8.99 3.27 -3.76
N HIS A 120 -9.95 3.66 -2.94
CA HIS A 120 -9.70 4.37 -1.70
C HIS A 120 -8.95 3.48 -0.69
N LEU A 121 -8.47 4.06 0.42
CA LEU A 121 -7.90 3.30 1.55
C LEU A 121 -8.99 2.57 2.35
N LEU A 122 -9.65 1.64 1.68
CA LEU A 122 -10.64 0.70 2.21
C LEU A 122 -9.91 -0.37 3.01
N GLY A 123 -10.48 -0.78 4.14
CA GLY A 123 -9.86 -1.76 5.04
C GLY A 123 -9.47 -1.18 6.40
N ASP A 124 -8.79 -2.01 7.19
CA ASP A 124 -8.44 -1.69 8.57
C ASP A 124 -7.11 -0.95 8.64
N LYS A 125 -7.11 0.17 9.37
CA LYS A 125 -5.96 1.07 9.48
C LYS A 125 -5.25 0.80 10.80
N THR A 126 -3.94 0.54 10.72
CA THR A 126 -3.09 0.30 11.89
C THR A 126 -1.88 1.22 11.83
N TRP A 127 -1.57 1.89 12.94
CA TRP A 127 -0.41 2.77 13.03
C TRP A 127 0.70 2.08 13.85
N GLN A 128 1.90 1.96 13.27
CA GLN A 128 3.08 1.42 13.94
C GLN A 128 4.25 2.38 13.71
N ASN A 129 4.92 2.81 14.78
CA ASN A 129 6.06 3.74 14.71
C ASN A 129 5.79 5.01 13.88
N GLY A 130 4.55 5.54 13.92
CA GLY A 130 4.15 6.71 13.15
C GLY A 130 3.85 6.45 11.66
N ASN A 131 3.90 5.20 11.22
CA ASN A 131 3.60 4.77 9.85
C ASN A 131 2.21 4.12 9.77
N LEU A 132 1.45 4.42 8.71
CA LEU A 132 0.14 3.85 8.46
C LEU A 132 0.26 2.54 7.68
N TYR A 133 -0.28 1.46 8.21
CA TYR A 133 -0.42 0.17 7.56
C TYR A 133 -1.88 -0.12 7.33
N LEU A 134 -2.19 -0.62 6.13
CA LEU A 134 -3.55 -0.97 5.72
C LEU A 134 -3.66 -2.48 5.58
N THR A 135 -4.66 -3.06 6.25
CA THR A 135 -5.10 -4.44 6.01
C THR A 135 -6.30 -4.44 5.09
N THR A 136 -6.25 -5.19 4.00
CA THR A 136 -7.43 -5.36 3.13
C THR A 136 -7.73 -6.81 2.84
N TYR A 137 -9.01 -7.09 2.59
CA TYR A 137 -9.56 -8.40 2.28
C TYR A 137 -10.23 -8.37 0.91
N GLY A 138 -10.02 -9.42 0.13
CA GLY A 138 -10.58 -9.58 -1.21
C GLY A 138 -9.75 -10.54 -2.05
N TYR A 139 -9.89 -10.47 -3.36
CA TYR A 139 -9.26 -11.44 -4.26
C TYR A 139 -7.91 -10.97 -4.78
N THR A 140 -6.97 -11.89 -4.83
CA THR A 140 -5.69 -11.71 -5.52
C THR A 140 -5.71 -12.50 -6.79
N THR A 141 -5.35 -11.85 -7.88
CA THR A 141 -5.34 -12.45 -9.22
C THR A 141 -3.95 -12.56 -9.78
N GLU A 142 -3.76 -13.39 -10.81
CA GLU A 142 -2.51 -13.39 -11.57
C GLU A 142 -2.58 -12.35 -12.70
N TYR A 143 -1.49 -11.60 -12.92
CA TYR A 143 -1.32 -10.83 -14.16
C TYR A 143 -0.12 -11.31 -14.97
N SER A 144 -0.41 -11.70 -16.20
CA SER A 144 0.55 -12.26 -17.14
C SER A 144 1.63 -11.24 -17.52
N GLY A 145 2.89 -11.60 -17.34
CA GLY A 145 4.06 -10.76 -17.66
C GLY A 145 4.76 -10.11 -16.46
N GLY A 146 4.23 -10.28 -15.24
CA GLY A 146 4.93 -9.89 -14.02
C GLY A 146 6.18 -10.75 -13.75
N GLY A 147 7.25 -10.13 -13.25
CA GLY A 147 8.43 -10.86 -12.76
C GLY A 147 8.10 -11.71 -11.52
N THR A 148 9.04 -12.56 -11.09
CA THR A 148 8.84 -13.56 -10.02
C THR A 148 8.32 -12.99 -8.69
N ASN A 149 8.66 -11.74 -8.36
CA ASN A 149 8.26 -11.06 -7.11
C ASN A 149 7.37 -9.83 -7.35
N ALA A 150 6.75 -9.74 -8.53
CA ALA A 150 5.97 -8.58 -8.95
C ALA A 150 4.56 -8.59 -8.32
N CYS A 151 4.13 -7.43 -7.81
CA CYS A 151 2.80 -7.20 -7.28
C CYS A 151 2.26 -5.87 -7.83
N ALA A 152 1.15 -5.90 -8.55
CA ALA A 152 0.42 -4.70 -8.93
C ALA A 152 -0.59 -4.37 -7.82
N VAL A 153 -0.62 -3.12 -7.35
CA VAL A 153 -1.58 -2.67 -6.34
C VAL A 153 -2.38 -1.45 -6.82
N PRO A 154 -3.67 -1.34 -6.46
CA PRO A 154 -4.58 -0.34 -7.02
C PRO A 154 -4.53 1.00 -6.26
N TYR A 155 -3.34 1.41 -5.82
CA TYR A 155 -3.10 2.65 -5.06
C TYR A 155 -2.22 3.62 -5.84
N TYR A 156 -2.24 4.91 -5.51
CA TYR A 156 -1.34 5.89 -6.12
C TYR A 156 0.15 5.59 -5.85
N TRP A 157 1.03 5.95 -6.79
CA TRP A 157 2.49 5.79 -6.62
C TRP A 157 3.08 6.61 -5.47
N SER A 158 2.41 7.68 -5.07
CA SER A 158 2.76 8.49 -3.91
C SER A 158 2.40 7.82 -2.58
N ASP A 159 1.36 6.99 -2.55
CA ASP A 159 0.93 6.26 -1.36
C ASP A 159 1.72 4.99 -1.14
N VAL A 160 1.96 4.24 -2.22
CA VAL A 160 2.77 3.02 -2.22
C VAL A 160 3.76 3.14 -3.36
N LYS A 161 5.06 3.18 -3.08
CA LYS A 161 6.08 3.37 -4.11
C LYS A 161 6.47 2.07 -4.79
N LYS A 162 7.05 2.18 -5.98
CA LYS A 162 7.68 1.03 -6.64
C LYS A 162 8.74 0.44 -5.71
N GLY A 163 8.69 -0.86 -5.49
CA GLY A 163 9.56 -1.59 -4.57
C GLY A 163 9.06 -1.65 -3.13
N ASP A 164 7.97 -0.97 -2.77
CA ASP A 164 7.40 -1.11 -1.43
C ASP A 164 6.83 -2.54 -1.27
N PRO A 165 7.06 -3.19 -0.12
CA PRO A 165 6.63 -4.56 0.11
C PRO A 165 5.12 -4.64 0.35
N VAL A 166 4.53 -5.71 -0.16
CA VAL A 166 3.12 -6.07 0.01
C VAL A 166 3.09 -7.50 0.52
N ARG A 167 2.64 -7.68 1.76
CA ARG A 167 2.53 -9.01 2.35
C ARG A 167 1.15 -9.57 2.05
N VAL A 168 1.09 -10.78 1.50
CA VAL A 168 -0.15 -11.41 1.03
C VAL A 168 -0.29 -12.77 1.69
N ARG A 169 -1.44 -13.02 2.32
CA ARG A 169 -1.78 -14.31 2.93
C ARG A 169 -3.01 -14.88 2.24
N ASN A 170 -2.90 -16.11 1.77
CA ASN A 170 -4.03 -16.89 1.27
C ASN A 170 -4.96 -17.16 2.45
N LEU A 171 -6.23 -16.75 2.39
CA LEU A 171 -7.18 -17.00 3.47
C LEU A 171 -7.95 -18.31 3.31
N GLU A 172 -7.99 -18.84 2.10
CA GLU A 172 -8.54 -20.16 1.78
C GLU A 172 -7.61 -21.27 2.30
N ASN A 173 -6.31 -20.99 2.34
CA ASN A 173 -5.31 -21.77 3.03
C ASN A 173 -4.35 -20.85 3.79
N GLN A 174 -4.73 -20.54 5.02
CA GLN A 174 -4.02 -19.61 5.91
C GLN A 174 -2.57 -20.00 6.22
N THR A 175 -2.06 -21.16 5.78
CA THR A 175 -0.63 -21.49 5.88
C THR A 175 0.22 -20.65 4.93
N TYR A 176 -0.28 -20.33 3.73
CA TYR A 176 0.54 -19.69 2.71
C TYR A 176 0.55 -18.17 2.84
N VAL A 177 1.77 -17.64 2.90
CA VAL A 177 2.02 -16.22 2.98
C VAL A 177 3.28 -15.90 2.18
N ILE A 178 3.22 -14.80 1.44
CA ILE A 178 4.31 -14.31 0.60
C ILE A 178 4.50 -12.81 0.83
N THR A 179 5.66 -12.31 0.39
CA THR A 179 5.89 -10.88 0.25
C THR A 179 6.20 -10.60 -1.22
N GLY A 180 5.33 -9.83 -1.87
CA GLY A 180 5.59 -9.25 -3.18
C GLY A 180 6.07 -7.81 -3.05
N TYR A 181 6.52 -7.23 -4.16
CA TYR A 181 6.95 -5.83 -4.19
C TYR A 181 6.15 -5.09 -5.25
N ARG A 182 5.68 -3.90 -4.90
CA ARG A 182 4.92 -3.08 -5.82
C ARG A 182 5.75 -2.84 -7.09
N SER A 183 5.27 -3.36 -8.21
CA SER A 183 5.94 -3.26 -9.50
C SER A 183 5.11 -2.49 -10.52
N ASP A 184 3.79 -2.51 -10.37
CA ASP A 184 2.85 -1.91 -11.31
C ASP A 184 1.60 -1.36 -10.60
N PHE A 185 0.73 -0.72 -11.37
CA PHE A 185 -0.60 -0.29 -10.98
C PHE A 185 -1.65 -1.31 -11.44
N GLY A 186 -2.51 -1.73 -10.53
CA GLY A 186 -3.60 -2.68 -10.83
C GLY A 186 -4.05 -3.44 -9.58
N PRO A 187 -5.19 -4.13 -9.59
CA PRO A 187 -6.10 -4.29 -10.71
C PRO A 187 -6.95 -3.05 -10.96
N ASN A 188 -7.49 -2.93 -12.18
CA ASN A 188 -8.44 -1.86 -12.53
C ASN A 188 -9.76 -2.04 -11.76
N GLN A 189 -9.96 -1.18 -10.77
CA GLN A 189 -11.07 -1.28 -9.81
C GLN A 189 -12.44 -0.98 -10.42
N LYS A 190 -12.50 -0.37 -11.60
CA LYS A 190 -13.77 -0.21 -12.34
C LYS A 190 -14.30 -1.53 -12.88
N LYS A 191 -13.42 -2.53 -13.08
CA LYS A 191 -13.79 -3.87 -13.56
C LYS A 191 -13.77 -4.91 -12.45
N ALA A 192 -12.89 -4.74 -11.46
CA ALA A 192 -12.61 -5.73 -10.42
C ALA A 192 -12.47 -5.04 -9.05
N GLY A 193 -13.57 -4.48 -8.55
CA GLY A 193 -13.61 -3.72 -7.28
C GLY A 193 -13.42 -4.58 -6.02
N ASP A 194 -13.50 -5.90 -6.16
CA ASP A 194 -13.23 -6.92 -5.14
C ASP A 194 -11.78 -7.43 -5.16
N HIS A 195 -10.98 -7.07 -6.18
CA HIS A 195 -9.60 -7.52 -6.27
C HIS A 195 -8.64 -6.51 -5.60
N ILE A 196 -7.76 -7.01 -4.74
CA ILE A 196 -6.92 -6.18 -3.87
C ILE A 196 -5.47 -6.04 -4.37
N CYS A 197 -4.99 -7.00 -5.15
CA CYS A 197 -3.73 -6.89 -5.89
C CYS A 197 -3.66 -7.95 -7.01
N ASP A 198 -2.84 -7.69 -8.03
CA ASP A 198 -2.44 -8.71 -9.01
C ASP A 198 -1.01 -9.17 -8.75
N LEU A 199 -0.78 -10.48 -8.78
CA LEU A 199 0.51 -11.12 -8.53
C LEU A 199 1.14 -11.59 -9.84
N GLY A 200 2.47 -11.46 -9.94
CA GLY A 200 3.22 -12.17 -10.97
C GLY A 200 3.11 -13.68 -10.76
N SER A 201 3.23 -14.45 -11.85
CA SER A 201 3.04 -15.91 -11.84
C SER A 201 3.86 -16.64 -10.77
N GLY A 202 5.11 -16.20 -10.54
CA GLY A 202 5.97 -16.77 -9.50
C GLY A 202 5.45 -16.59 -8.07
N LEU A 203 4.85 -15.44 -7.75
CA LEU A 203 4.21 -15.19 -6.46
C LEU A 203 2.88 -15.93 -6.36
N ASN A 204 2.08 -15.90 -7.43
CA ASN A 204 0.78 -16.57 -7.46
C ASN A 204 0.92 -18.08 -7.19
N ASN A 205 1.92 -18.71 -7.82
CA ASN A 205 2.26 -20.12 -7.57
C ASN A 205 2.69 -20.39 -6.12
N GLN A 206 3.49 -19.50 -5.51
CA GLN A 206 3.90 -19.64 -4.11
C GLN A 206 2.75 -19.44 -3.12
N LEU A 207 1.73 -18.67 -3.51
CA LEU A 207 0.51 -18.50 -2.72
C LEU A 207 -0.45 -19.70 -2.87
N HIS A 208 -0.10 -20.67 -3.73
CA HIS A 208 -0.90 -21.82 -4.13
C HIS A 208 -2.27 -21.37 -4.66
N GLY A 209 -2.26 -20.41 -5.58
CA GLY A 209 -3.46 -19.85 -6.17
C GLY A 209 -3.71 -20.34 -7.60
N ASN A 210 -4.92 -20.84 -7.88
CA ASN A 210 -5.44 -21.06 -9.23
C ASN A 210 -5.89 -19.78 -9.94
N GLY A 211 -5.04 -18.75 -9.91
CA GLY A 211 -5.23 -17.49 -10.63
C GLY A 211 -6.24 -16.52 -9.99
N HIS A 212 -7.12 -16.97 -9.08
CA HIS A 212 -7.98 -16.15 -8.23
C HIS A 212 -8.00 -16.74 -6.82
N THR A 213 -7.43 -16.04 -5.83
CA THR A 213 -7.34 -16.51 -4.44
C THR A 213 -7.90 -15.47 -3.50
N TYR A 214 -8.83 -15.86 -2.62
CA TYR A 214 -9.27 -14.98 -1.55
C TYR A 214 -8.16 -14.82 -0.50
N SER A 215 -7.76 -13.58 -0.28
CA SER A 215 -6.54 -13.23 0.41
C SER A 215 -6.72 -12.03 1.32
N ARG A 216 -5.76 -11.90 2.23
CA ARG A 216 -5.51 -10.67 2.99
C ARG A 216 -4.20 -10.06 2.53
N THR A 217 -4.20 -8.74 2.35
CA THR A 217 -2.96 -7.98 2.18
C THR A 217 -2.67 -7.11 3.39
N TRP A 218 -1.38 -6.94 3.66
CA TRP A 218 -0.84 -5.86 4.49
C TRP A 218 0.09 -5.02 3.63
N ILE A 219 -0.11 -3.71 3.68
CA ILE A 219 0.66 -2.74 2.90
C ILE A 219 0.95 -1.49 3.72
N TRP A 220 2.11 -0.89 3.52
CA TRP A 220 2.44 0.41 4.11
C TRP A 220 1.97 1.55 3.21
N ILE A 221 1.39 2.59 3.81
CA ILE A 221 0.85 3.78 3.14
C ILE A 221 1.65 5.02 3.62
N ARG A 222 2.35 5.69 2.69
CA ARG A 222 3.25 6.82 2.98
C ARG A 222 2.55 8.17 3.13
N GLY A 223 1.39 8.31 2.52
CA GLY A 223 0.70 9.59 2.36
C GLY A 223 -0.73 9.51 2.84
N GLY A 224 -1.56 8.69 2.21
CA GLY A 224 -2.99 8.59 2.53
C GLY A 224 -3.79 9.89 2.35
N ASP A 225 -3.12 10.99 2.00
CA ASP A 225 -3.67 12.32 1.80
C ASP A 225 -4.39 12.46 0.44
N HIS A 226 -4.47 11.39 -0.36
CA HIS A 226 -5.05 11.38 -1.71
C HIS A 226 -6.50 10.87 -1.75
N TYR A 227 -7.10 10.63 -0.59
CA TYR A 227 -8.43 10.04 -0.43
C TYR A 227 -9.30 10.82 0.54
#